data_AF-A0A942LXD0-F1
#
_entry.id   AF-A0A942LXD0-F1
#
_cell.length_a   1.000
_cell.length_b   1.000
_cell.length_c   1.000
_cell.angle_alpha   90.00
_cell.angle_beta   90.00
_cell.angle_gamma   90.00
#
_symmetry.space_group_name_H-M   'P 1'
#
loop_
_entity.id
_entity.type
_entity.pdbx_description
1 polymer ?
#
loop_
_entity_poly.entity_id
_entity_poly.type
_entity_poly.pdbx_seq_one_letter_code
_entity_poly.pdbx_strand_id
1 'polypeptide(L)' 'EMERVKNNVIADEIYAQDRARGMGMRIGRQLIATGNLADMIEYPERINGVTKDDVRRVIDKYFVDKTKTIVVLLPEEN' A
#
# COMPACT_ATOMS: atom_id res chain seq x y z
N GLU A 1 0.53 17.28 -7.35
CA GLU A 1 0.44 16.50 -6.11
C GLU A 1 0.13 15.02 -6.34
N MET A 2 -1.01 14.64 -6.93
CA MET A 2 -1.32 13.23 -7.22
C MET A 2 -0.18 12.49 -7.97
N GLU A 3 0.33 13.09 -9.05
CA GLU A 3 1.44 12.52 -9.82
C GLU A 3 2.72 12.36 -9.00
N ARG A 4 3.03 13.33 -8.12
CA ARG A 4 4.18 13.26 -7.22
C ARG A 4 4.06 12.07 -6.27
N VAL A 5 2.87 11.86 -5.69
CA VAL A 5 2.60 10.74 -4.79
C VAL A 5 2.69 9.41 -5.53
N LYS A 6 2.11 9.28 -6.73
CA LYS A 6 2.22 8.07 -7.56
C LYS A 6 3.68 7.74 -7.87
N ASN A 7 4.46 8.73 -8.29
CA ASN A 7 5.89 8.55 -8.58
C ASN A 7 6.65 8.04 -7.36
N ASN A 8 6.37 8.55 -6.17
CA ASN A 8 7.00 8.08 -4.93
C ASN A 8 6.63 6.62 -4.63
N VAL A 9 5.34 6.24 -4.74
CA VAL A 9 4.89 4.87 -4.51
C VAL A 9 5.55 3.88 -5.49
N ILE A 10 5.68 4.27 -6.75
CA ILE A 10 6.34 3.44 -7.78
C ILE A 10 7.84 3.33 -7.50
N ALA A 11 8.49 4.43 -7.11
CA ALA A 11 9.92 4.44 -6.78
C ALA A 11 10.21 3.54 -5.56
N ASP A 12 9.41 3.64 -4.50
CA ASP A 12 9.55 2.80 -3.31
C ASP A 12 9.45 1.30 -3.65
N GLU A 13 8.54 0.95 -4.55
CA GLU A 13 8.38 -0.41 -5.05
C GLU A 13 9.61 -0.88 -5.84
N ILE A 14 10.15 -0.05 -6.74
CA ILE A 14 11.37 -0.39 -7.49
C ILE A 14 12.56 -0.58 -6.54
N TYR A 15 12.75 0.31 -5.57
CA TYR A 15 13.86 0.21 -4.61
C TYR A 15 13.73 -1.01 -3.69
N ALA A 16 12.52 -1.46 -3.37
CA ALA A 16 12.31 -2.68 -2.58
C ALA A 16 12.80 -3.95 -3.30
N GLN A 17 12.88 -3.92 -4.63
CA GLN A 17 13.33 -5.05 -5.47
C GLN A 17 14.86 -5.14 -5.61
N ASP A 18 15.59 -4.10 -5.23
CA ASP A 18 17.05 -3.99 -5.42
C ASP A 18 17.87 -4.99 -4.57
N ARG A 19 17.21 -5.73 -3.65
CA ARG A 19 17.86 -6.75 -2.81
C ARG A 19 17.19 -8.11 -2.99
N ALA A 20 17.99 -9.14 -3.24
CA ALA A 20 17.51 -10.52 -3.41
C ALA A 20 16.60 -11.02 -2.27
N ARG A 21 16.89 -10.64 -1.02
CA ARG A 21 16.03 -10.95 0.14
C ARG A 21 14.67 -10.25 0.07
N GLY A 22 14.66 -8.97 -0.32
CA GLY A 22 13.43 -8.19 -0.48
C GLY A 22 12.55 -8.79 -1.57
N MET A 23 13.15 -9.15 -2.70
CA MET A 23 12.45 -9.80 -3.80
C MET A 23 11.88 -11.17 -3.40
N GLY A 24 12.65 -12.01 -2.70
CA GLY A 24 12.17 -13.32 -2.22
C GLY A 24 10.98 -13.21 -1.27
N MET A 25 11.01 -12.26 -0.32
CA MET A 25 9.88 -11.97 0.57
C MET A 25 8.64 -11.53 -0.20
N ARG A 26 8.82 -10.71 -1.24
CA ARG A 26 7.72 -10.17 -2.05
C ARG A 26 7.05 -11.27 -2.89
N ILE A 27 7.84 -12.10 -3.57
CA ILE A 27 7.34 -13.27 -4.32
C ILE A 27 6.54 -14.18 -3.39
N GLY A 28 7.08 -14.52 -2.21
CA GLY A 28 6.40 -15.37 -1.25
C GLY A 28 5.06 -14.79 -0.79
N ARG A 29 5.04 -13.50 -0.40
CA ARG A 29 3.81 -12.80 -0.01
C ARG A 29 2.76 -12.78 -1.13
N GLN A 30 3.18 -12.50 -2.35
CA GLN A 30 2.28 -12.43 -3.50
C GLN A 30 1.65 -13.79 -3.80
N LEU A 31 2.45 -14.86 -3.82
CA LEU A 31 1.94 -16.21 -4.03
C LEU A 31 0.95 -16.63 -2.94
N ILE A 32 1.20 -16.25 -1.69
CA ILE A 32 0.28 -16.53 -0.58
C ILE A 32 -1.03 -15.72 -0.71
N ALA A 33 -0.93 -14.44 -1.09
CA ALA A 33 -2.08 -13.53 -1.12
C ALA A 33 -2.99 -13.74 -2.33
N THR A 34 -2.42 -13.94 -3.53
CA THR A 34 -3.19 -13.97 -4.77
C THR A 34 -2.93 -15.20 -5.64
N GLY A 35 -1.87 -15.96 -5.37
CA GLY A 35 -1.43 -17.07 -6.22
C GLY A 35 -0.91 -16.63 -7.59
N ASN A 36 -0.79 -15.32 -7.86
CA ASN A 36 -0.45 -14.78 -9.16
C ASN A 36 0.66 -13.71 -9.05
N LEU A 37 1.77 -13.95 -9.76
CA LEU A 37 2.91 -13.04 -9.81
C LEU A 37 2.75 -11.91 -10.84
N ALA A 38 1.80 -12.01 -11.79
CA ALA A 38 1.58 -10.98 -12.81
C ALA A 38 1.28 -9.60 -12.20
N ASP A 39 0.56 -9.58 -11.07
CA ASP A 39 0.29 -8.39 -10.28
C ASP A 39 1.54 -7.61 -9.90
N MET A 40 2.69 -8.27 -9.71
CA MET A 40 3.95 -7.61 -9.36
C MET A 40 4.56 -6.83 -10.53
N ILE A 41 4.25 -7.24 -11.76
CA ILE A 41 4.72 -6.63 -13.01
C ILE A 41 3.80 -5.47 -13.38
N GLU A 42 2.48 -5.67 -13.29
CA GLU A 42 1.46 -4.67 -13.64
C GLU A 42 1.29 -3.59 -12.56
N TYR A 43 1.94 -3.73 -11.41
CA TYR A 43 1.79 -2.82 -10.27
C TYR A 43 1.99 -1.33 -10.62
N PRO A 44 3.05 -0.92 -11.35
CA PRO A 44 3.25 0.49 -11.70
C PRO A 44 2.12 1.04 -12.58
N GLU A 45 1.63 0.25 -13.53
CA GLU A 45 0.54 0.62 -14.44
C GLU A 45 -0.77 0.80 -13.67
N ARG A 46 -1.05 -0.11 -12.73
CA ARG A 46 -2.22 -0.03 -11.86
C ARG A 46 -2.18 1.19 -10.94
N ILE A 47 -1.02 1.54 -10.38
CA ILE A 47 -0.86 2.78 -9.59
C ILE A 47 -1.08 4.02 -10.46
N ASN A 48 -0.57 4.03 -11.69
CA ASN A 48 -0.80 5.13 -12.63
C ASN A 48 -2.28 5.29 -13.00
N GLY A 49 -3.02 4.19 -13.09
CA GLY A 49 -4.47 4.18 -13.34
C GLY A 49 -5.33 4.75 -12.22
N VAL A 50 -4.79 4.94 -11.00
CA VAL A 50 -5.56 5.46 -9.87
C VAL A 50 -6.02 6.90 -10.13
N THR A 51 -7.33 7.13 -10.00
CA THR A 51 -7.92 8.46 -10.17
C THR A 51 -8.20 9.16 -8.84
N LYS A 52 -8.53 10.45 -8.89
CA LYS A 52 -8.99 11.19 -7.69
C LYS A 52 -10.30 10.62 -7.13
N ASP A 53 -11.17 10.12 -8.00
CA ASP A 53 -12.46 9.60 -7.59
C ASP A 53 -12.33 8.23 -6.94
N ASP A 54 -11.36 7.42 -7.36
CA ASP A 54 -10.98 6.19 -6.64
C ASP A 54 -10.52 6.49 -5.22
N VAL A 55 -9.68 7.52 -5.05
CA VAL A 55 -9.21 7.93 -3.72
C VAL A 55 -10.38 8.40 -2.86
N ARG A 56 -11.28 9.23 -3.39
CA ARG A 56 -12.50 9.65 -2.66
C ARG A 56 -13.36 8.46 -2.26
N ARG A 57 -13.63 7.56 -3.19
CA ARG A 57 -14.41 6.33 -2.96
C ARG A 57 -13.80 5.45 -1.86
N VAL A 58 -12.47 5.35 -1.79
CA VAL A 58 -11.77 4.57 -0.76
C VAL A 58 -11.82 5.27 0.60
N ILE A 59 -11.71 6.61 0.63
CA ILE A 59 -11.91 7.40 1.86
C ILE A 59 -13.30 7.13 2.41
N ASP A 60 -14.34 7.31 1.60
CA ASP A 60 -15.73 7.11 2.04
C ASP A 60 -16.00 5.68 2.53
N LYS A 61 -15.30 4.69 1.96
CA LYS A 61 -15.47 3.28 2.32
C LYS A 61 -14.78 2.90 3.64
N TYR A 62 -13.55 3.37 3.87
CA TYR A 62 -12.72 2.86 4.97
C TYR A 62 -12.45 3.85 6.09
N PHE A 63 -12.57 5.16 5.84
CA PHE A 63 -12.33 6.21 6.82
C PHE A 63 -13.64 6.58 7.52
N VAL A 64 -14.29 5.57 8.10
CA VAL A 64 -15.57 5.73 8.82
C VAL A 64 -15.36 5.60 10.32
N ASP A 65 -15.97 6.50 11.09
CA ASP A 65 -15.81 6.53 12.56
C ASP A 65 -16.30 5.24 13.22
N LYS A 66 -17.29 4.57 12.62
CA LYS A 66 -17.88 3.33 13.15
C LYS A 66 -16.85 2.20 13.33
N THR A 67 -15.81 2.16 12.51
CA THR A 67 -14.75 1.13 12.58
C THR A 67 -13.43 1.68 13.09
N LYS A 68 -13.45 2.87 13.71
CA LYS A 68 -12.27 3.51 14.27
C LYS A 68 -11.97 2.94 15.65
N THR A 69 -10.79 2.35 15.83
CA THR A 69 -10.27 1.94 17.14
C THR A 69 -9.13 2.86 17.53
N ILE A 70 -9.22 3.49 18.70
CA ILE A 70 -8.17 4.35 19.24
C ILE A 70 -7.62 3.69 20.50
N VAL A 71 -6.30 3.49 20.54
CA VAL A 71 -5.58 3.02 21.72
C VAL A 71 -4.64 4.14 22.14
N VAL A 72 -4.78 4.62 23.38
CA VAL A 72 -3.91 5.64 23.96
C VAL A 72 -3.23 5.03 25.18
N LEU A 73 -1.90 5.06 25.20
CA LEU A 73 -1.10 4.67 26.36
C LEU A 73 -0.73 5.96 27.11
N LEU A 74 -1.21 6.09 28.34
CA LEU A 74 -0.89 7.21 29.23
C LEU A 74 0.07 6.72 30.33
N PRO A 75 0.97 7.58 30.83
CA PRO A 75 1.80 7.25 31.98
C PRO A 75 0.95 6.98 33.22
N GLU A 76 1.45 6.15 34.14
CA GLU A 76 0.84 6.00 35.47
C GLU A 76 0.95 7.32 36.24
N GLU A 77 -0.16 7.80 36.79
CA GLU A 77 -0.15 8.92 37.73
C GLU A 77 0.45 8.46 39.06
N ASN A 78 1.49 9.16 39.53
CA ASN A 78 2.10 8.94 40.86
C ASN A 78 1.38 9.74 41.93
#